data_AF-A0A847YVF6-F1
#
_entry.id   AF-A0A847YVF6-F1
#
_cell.length_a   1.000
_cell.length_b   1.000
_cell.length_c   1.000
_cell.angle_alpha   90.00
_cell.angle_beta   90.00
_cell.angle_gamma   90.00
#
_symmetry.space_group_name_H-M   'P 1'
#
loop_
_entity.id
_entity.type
_entity.pdbx_description
1 polymer ?
#
loop_
_entity_poly.entity_id
_entity_poly.type
_entity_poly.pdbx_seq_one_letter_code
_entity_poly.pdbx_strand_id
1 'polypeptide(L)'
;MIYITLLSEHLEDSTVQAANLVIRDQGEYVRAYQRIAEAIHSNKDLDVLVRDKTVGRWLKVMARRYGSAYIQLEELNIQKQIQKQIGLDVPGEFTEQQLLDSGLLDLKIPALPNSSFEDYILEIFFGNFLTLPGGLRRVGDIVTGYDREQWQSALNRPIVREIYRKRIRQLRKELQAAGEVAELQILYWIDASPDMLIQNLAAFKLLLGYPDALGRRVLGKSFAALKKLNLDLHKVPVVISGNEKVIDEIRLYLEGKAGSDSKLPIDELLGQISGFLEIEFDHLQDRLTTGDIGITPELITRIKSKFQPLSTIPRLNQALADLDLLISIEPPPTPDENWQASQWIDWATKYYLPYRFWLENTGQLDDQIGEIASDYADWLYQHYGQLIYHSEHMAWKAIHNLQESFKAHAGPILVVGIDNLNAKFYPELQSRMQQRGFYEHSLSYCFSMLPSCTEVSKKCLLTGHYAPFAESAYQGRVESIWNNRLGKRTKYLGNIGEFRLITKREHDIYFLNY
;
A
#
# COMPACT_ATOMS: atom_id res chain seq x y z
N MET A 1 62.83 -3.72 -7.14
CA MET A 1 62.19 -2.54 -7.74
C MET A 1 61.61 -1.69 -6.63
N ILE A 2 61.92 -0.39 -6.61
CA ILE A 2 61.46 0.54 -5.57
C ILE A 2 60.26 1.30 -6.10
N TYR A 3 59.14 1.29 -5.38
CA TYR A 3 57.96 2.08 -5.70
C TYR A 3 57.88 3.26 -4.74
N ILE A 4 57.92 4.48 -5.27
CA ILE A 4 57.81 5.71 -4.48
C ILE A 4 56.46 6.36 -4.80
N THR A 5 55.57 6.39 -3.82
CA THR A 5 54.27 7.06 -3.90
C THR A 5 54.35 8.42 -3.21
N LEU A 6 54.20 9.50 -3.98
CA LEU A 6 54.07 10.85 -3.43
C LEU A 6 52.59 11.14 -3.15
N LEU A 7 52.22 11.29 -1.88
CA LEU A 7 50.87 11.66 -1.45
C LEU A 7 50.68 13.17 -1.48
N SER A 8 49.52 13.65 -1.93
CA SER A 8 49.13 15.03 -1.70
C SER A 8 48.84 15.27 -0.20
N GLU A 9 48.98 16.53 0.25
CA GLU A 9 48.83 16.94 1.67
C GLU A 9 47.47 16.55 2.28
N HIS A 10 46.48 16.25 1.44
CA HIS A 10 45.09 16.06 1.82
C HIS A 10 44.61 14.60 1.84
N LEU A 11 45.51 13.63 1.58
CA LEU A 11 45.19 12.21 1.58
C LEU A 11 45.72 11.52 2.85
N GLU A 12 44.92 10.61 3.43
CA GLU A 12 45.28 9.87 4.66
C GLU A 12 46.15 8.65 4.37
N ASP A 13 46.98 8.24 5.35
CA ASP A 13 47.86 7.05 5.27
C ASP A 13 47.09 5.74 4.93
N SER A 14 45.78 5.70 5.20
CA SER A 14 44.87 4.57 4.94
C SER A 14 44.50 4.37 3.46
N THR A 15 44.79 5.36 2.59
CA THR A 15 44.42 5.35 1.17
C THR A 15 45.37 4.58 0.27
N VAL A 16 46.50 4.10 0.80
CA VAL A 16 47.55 3.38 0.06
C VAL A 16 47.77 2.01 0.73
N GLN A 17 48.07 0.97 -0.07
CA GLN A 17 48.48 -0.35 0.45
C GLN A 17 49.64 -0.21 1.44
N ALA A 18 49.76 -1.16 2.38
CA ALA A 18 50.73 -1.11 3.48
C ALA A 18 52.17 -0.85 3.00
N ALA A 19 52.60 0.41 3.05
CA ALA A 19 53.94 0.82 2.61
C ALA A 19 55.00 0.31 3.60
N ASN A 20 56.14 -0.13 3.08
CA ASN A 20 57.26 -0.61 3.91
C ASN A 20 57.99 0.54 4.62
N LEU A 21 57.91 1.74 4.05
CA LEU A 21 58.55 2.94 4.59
C LEU A 21 57.64 4.16 4.37
N VAL A 22 57.33 4.89 5.45
CA VAL A 22 56.56 6.14 5.38
C VAL A 22 57.47 7.29 5.80
N ILE A 23 57.54 8.35 4.99
CA ILE A 23 58.33 9.55 5.21
C ILE A 23 57.39 10.72 5.47
N ARG A 24 57.39 11.23 6.69
CA ARG A 24 56.45 12.26 7.16
C ARG A 24 57.04 13.67 7.15
N ASP A 25 58.34 13.79 7.39
CA ASP A 25 59.02 15.07 7.50
C ASP A 25 60.41 15.10 6.83
N GLN A 26 61.02 16.28 6.81
CA GLN A 26 62.34 16.51 6.22
C GLN A 26 63.49 15.83 7.01
N GLY A 27 63.32 15.60 8.31
CA GLY A 27 64.32 14.96 9.16
C GLY A 27 64.47 13.46 8.87
N GLU A 28 63.40 12.83 8.37
CA GLU A 28 63.40 11.42 7.97
C GLU A 28 64.06 11.17 6.60
N TYR A 29 64.29 12.21 5.80
CA TYR A 29 64.84 12.09 4.44
C TYR A 29 66.16 11.33 4.38
N VAL A 30 67.12 11.65 5.26
CA VAL A 30 68.47 11.05 5.22
C VAL A 30 68.39 9.55 5.50
N ARG A 31 67.61 9.15 6.51
CA ARG A 31 67.41 7.74 6.87
C ARG A 31 66.66 7.00 5.76
N ALA A 32 65.66 7.64 5.16
CA ALA A 32 64.90 7.06 4.07
C ALA A 32 65.75 6.90 2.81
N TYR A 33 66.57 7.89 2.46
CA TYR A 33 67.50 7.82 1.34
C TYR A 33 68.47 6.64 1.48
N GLN A 34 69.05 6.47 2.68
CA GLN A 34 69.96 5.37 2.96
C GLN A 34 69.26 4.01 2.81
N ARG A 35 68.04 3.85 3.34
CA ARG A 35 67.26 2.62 3.18
C ARG A 35 66.89 2.32 1.73
N ILE A 36 66.52 3.33 0.95
CA ILE A 36 66.24 3.16 -0.48
C ILE A 36 67.51 2.75 -1.23
N ALA A 37 68.65 3.40 -0.94
CA ALA A 37 69.92 3.04 -1.54
C ALA A 37 70.34 1.60 -1.17
N GLU A 38 70.24 1.21 0.10
CA GLU A 38 70.53 -0.15 0.56
C GLU A 38 69.63 -1.20 -0.12
N ALA A 39 68.33 -0.91 -0.28
CA ALA A 39 67.39 -1.78 -0.98
C ALA A 39 67.75 -1.94 -2.47
N ILE A 40 68.19 -0.87 -3.15
CA ILE A 40 68.67 -0.93 -4.54
C ILE A 40 69.91 -1.80 -4.64
N HIS A 41 70.92 -1.61 -3.77
CA HIS A 41 72.15 -2.41 -3.81
C HIS A 41 71.93 -3.86 -3.41
N SER A 42 70.93 -4.14 -2.57
CA SER A 42 70.56 -5.49 -2.14
C SER A 42 69.54 -6.17 -3.05
N ASN A 43 69.13 -5.51 -4.14
CA ASN A 43 68.09 -5.92 -5.07
C ASN A 43 66.77 -6.35 -4.39
N LYS A 44 66.36 -5.61 -3.36
CA LYS A 44 65.10 -5.82 -2.63
C LYS A 44 64.03 -4.86 -3.12
N ASP A 45 62.80 -5.34 -3.13
CA ASP A 45 61.63 -4.50 -3.40
C ASP A 45 61.30 -3.66 -2.15
N LEU A 46 60.89 -2.41 -2.37
CA LEU A 46 60.56 -1.49 -1.29
C LEU A 46 59.48 -0.51 -1.74
N ASP A 47 58.38 -0.46 -1.00
CA ASP A 47 57.31 0.52 -1.17
C ASP A 47 57.50 1.68 -0.20
N VAL A 48 57.66 2.90 -0.75
CA VAL A 48 57.96 4.12 -0.02
C VAL A 48 56.84 5.14 -0.21
N LEU A 49 56.25 5.59 0.89
CA LEU A 49 55.21 6.60 0.93
C LEU A 49 55.78 7.94 1.42
N VAL A 50 55.53 9.03 0.70
CA VAL A 50 56.11 10.36 1.00
C VAL A 50 55.00 11.40 1.15
N ARG A 51 54.95 12.08 2.30
CA ARG A 51 53.95 13.15 2.57
C ARG A 51 54.50 14.56 2.38
N ASP A 52 55.77 14.79 2.68
CA ASP A 52 56.38 16.12 2.58
C ASP A 52 56.74 16.44 1.11
N LYS A 53 56.18 17.54 0.58
CA LYS A 53 56.39 18.01 -0.79
C LYS A 53 57.87 18.27 -1.11
N THR A 54 58.65 18.73 -0.12
CA THR A 54 60.07 19.04 -0.26
C THR A 54 60.88 17.76 -0.38
N VAL A 55 60.59 16.77 0.47
CA VAL A 55 61.20 15.44 0.39
C VAL A 55 60.82 14.72 -0.91
N GLY A 56 59.57 14.84 -1.36
CA GLY A 56 59.14 14.33 -2.66
C GLY A 56 59.95 14.91 -3.82
N ARG A 57 60.26 16.21 -3.80
CA ARG A 57 61.15 16.84 -4.80
C ARG A 57 62.57 16.27 -4.75
N TRP A 58 63.13 16.04 -3.56
CA TRP A 58 64.45 15.44 -3.41
C TRP A 58 64.50 13.99 -3.89
N LEU A 59 63.45 13.21 -3.63
CA LEU A 59 63.34 11.83 -4.11
C LEU A 59 63.09 11.74 -5.63
N LYS A 60 62.46 12.74 -6.26
CA LYS A 60 62.44 12.86 -7.73
C LYS A 60 63.85 13.00 -8.32
N VAL A 61 64.73 13.75 -7.67
CA VAL A 61 66.14 13.89 -8.11
C VAL A 61 66.86 12.56 -7.95
N MET A 62 66.60 11.82 -6.87
CA MET A 62 67.13 10.46 -6.68
C MET A 62 66.63 9.50 -7.78
N ALA A 63 65.33 9.48 -8.07
CA ALA A 63 64.73 8.66 -9.12
C ALA A 63 65.38 8.91 -10.50
N ARG A 64 65.68 10.17 -10.82
CA ARG A 64 66.41 10.54 -12.04
C ARG A 64 67.85 10.01 -12.06
N ARG A 65 68.52 9.93 -10.91
CA ARG A 65 69.91 9.48 -10.80
C ARG A 65 70.06 7.96 -10.97
N TYR A 66 69.14 7.18 -10.42
CA TYR A 66 69.16 5.71 -10.53
C TYR A 66 68.43 5.19 -11.77
N GLY A 67 67.51 5.97 -12.33
CA GLY A 67 66.76 5.61 -13.53
C GLY A 67 65.51 4.75 -13.25
N SER A 68 64.61 4.71 -14.24
CA SER A 68 63.32 4.00 -14.17
C SER A 68 63.43 2.48 -14.07
N ALA A 69 64.61 1.92 -14.31
CA ALA A 69 64.89 0.50 -14.14
C ALA A 69 64.87 0.07 -12.66
N TYR A 70 65.15 1.00 -11.73
CA TYR A 70 65.27 0.69 -10.30
C TYR A 70 64.20 1.40 -9.46
N ILE A 71 63.74 2.59 -9.87
CA ILE A 71 62.78 3.40 -9.13
C ILE A 71 61.59 3.75 -10.04
N GLN A 72 60.38 3.34 -9.65
CA GLN A 72 59.13 3.82 -10.22
C GLN A 72 58.52 4.87 -9.29
N LEU A 73 58.13 6.02 -9.85
CA LEU A 73 57.55 7.12 -9.10
C LEU A 73 56.10 7.32 -9.53
N GLU A 74 55.19 7.21 -8.59
CA GLU A 74 53.77 7.48 -8.78
C GLU A 74 53.36 8.67 -7.91
N GLU A 75 52.87 9.73 -8.55
CA GLU A 75 52.20 10.81 -7.83
C GLU A 75 50.74 10.45 -7.68
N LEU A 76 50.29 10.33 -6.43
CA LEU A 76 48.91 10.00 -6.09
C LEU A 76 48.24 11.26 -5.59
N ASN A 77 47.51 11.90 -6.51
CA ASN A 77 46.69 13.07 -6.22
C ASN A 77 45.21 12.67 -6.07
N ILE A 78 44.39 13.59 -5.58
CA ILE A 78 42.96 13.35 -5.33
C ILE A 78 42.25 12.86 -6.62
N GLN A 79 42.59 13.42 -7.78
CA GLN A 79 42.04 13.01 -9.08
C GLN A 79 42.33 11.54 -9.41
N LYS A 80 43.58 11.11 -9.28
CA LYS A 80 43.98 9.70 -9.52
C LYS A 80 43.37 8.75 -8.50
N GLN A 81 43.15 9.20 -7.26
CA GLN A 81 42.50 8.37 -6.26
C GLN A 81 41.01 8.17 -6.57
N ILE A 82 40.32 9.23 -6.98
CA ILE A 82 38.93 9.16 -7.46
C ILE A 82 38.85 8.27 -8.71
N GLN A 83 39.80 8.41 -9.64
CA GLN A 83 39.89 7.55 -10.83
C GLN A 83 40.09 6.06 -10.46
N LYS A 84 40.94 5.75 -9.47
CA LYS A 84 41.13 4.39 -8.97
C LYS A 84 39.88 3.83 -8.28
N GLN A 85 39.10 4.65 -7.57
CA GLN A 85 37.89 4.23 -6.85
C GLN A 85 36.69 4.05 -7.78
N ILE A 86 36.49 4.99 -8.70
CA ILE A 86 35.28 5.08 -9.53
C ILE A 86 35.49 4.43 -10.90
N GLY A 87 36.74 4.37 -11.38
CA GLY A 87 37.09 3.83 -12.70
C GLY A 87 36.92 4.83 -13.86
N LEU A 88 36.74 6.12 -13.57
CA LEU A 88 36.56 7.18 -14.57
C LEU A 88 37.63 8.27 -14.46
N ASP A 89 38.01 8.83 -15.61
CA ASP A 89 38.91 9.98 -15.68
C ASP A 89 38.20 11.25 -15.19
N VAL A 90 38.78 11.90 -14.18
CA VAL A 90 38.27 13.19 -13.66
C VAL A 90 38.71 14.32 -14.60
N PRO A 91 37.80 15.18 -15.09
CA PRO A 91 38.16 16.32 -15.93
C PRO A 91 39.17 17.26 -15.25
N GLY A 92 40.22 17.65 -15.98
CA GLY A 92 41.30 18.50 -15.47
C GLY A 92 40.91 19.95 -15.15
N GLU A 93 39.66 20.32 -15.43
CA GLU A 93 39.07 21.62 -15.08
C GLU A 93 38.77 21.76 -13.57
N PHE A 94 38.72 20.65 -12.82
CA PHE A 94 38.46 20.67 -11.38
C PHE A 94 39.76 20.67 -10.55
N THR A 95 39.89 21.63 -9.64
CA THR A 95 41.02 21.71 -8.70
C THR A 95 40.93 20.67 -7.59
N GLU A 96 42.07 20.29 -7.00
CA GLU A 96 42.11 19.33 -5.88
C GLU A 96 41.26 19.78 -4.68
N GLN A 97 41.23 21.08 -4.39
CA GLN A 97 40.44 21.64 -3.31
C GLN A 97 38.93 21.52 -3.58
N GLN A 98 38.48 21.76 -4.82
CA GLN A 98 37.08 21.56 -5.19
C GLN A 98 36.64 20.09 -5.10
N LEU A 99 37.54 19.15 -5.43
CA LEU A 99 37.27 17.71 -5.33
C LEU A 99 37.12 17.28 -3.86
N LEU A 100 37.95 17.84 -2.98
CA LEU A 100 37.89 17.60 -1.54
C LEU A 100 36.63 18.21 -0.91
N ASP A 101 36.36 19.49 -1.20
CA ASP A 101 35.18 20.20 -0.69
C ASP A 101 33.87 19.58 -1.17
N SER A 102 33.89 18.84 -2.28
CA SER A 102 32.74 18.11 -2.82
C SER A 102 32.55 16.71 -2.23
N GLY A 103 33.44 16.25 -1.32
CA GLY A 103 33.34 14.96 -0.64
C GLY A 103 33.24 13.77 -1.61
N LEU A 104 33.95 13.83 -2.74
CA LEU A 104 33.88 12.80 -3.79
C LEU A 104 34.74 11.56 -3.48
N LEU A 105 35.68 11.68 -2.55
CA LEU A 105 36.52 10.57 -2.07
C LEU A 105 35.74 9.53 -1.24
N ASP A 106 34.57 9.89 -0.73
CA ASP A 106 33.71 8.99 0.05
C ASP A 106 32.84 8.08 -0.84
N LEU A 107 32.82 8.32 -2.15
CA LEU A 107 32.03 7.55 -3.10
C LEU A 107 32.71 6.20 -3.38
N LYS A 108 32.06 5.12 -2.95
CA LYS A 108 32.55 3.73 -3.15
C LYS A 108 31.90 3.01 -4.33
N ILE A 109 31.02 3.67 -5.06
CA ILE A 109 30.21 3.06 -6.12
C ILE A 109 31.01 3.15 -7.44
N PRO A 110 31.44 2.04 -8.05
CA PRO A 110 32.13 2.08 -9.32
C PRO A 110 31.17 2.53 -10.44
N ALA A 111 31.70 3.26 -11.42
CA ALA A 111 30.92 3.73 -12.55
C ALA A 111 30.64 2.61 -13.58
N LEU A 112 29.58 2.77 -14.37
CA LEU A 112 29.29 1.88 -15.48
C LEU A 112 30.28 2.09 -16.64
N PRO A 113 30.66 1.03 -17.38
CA PRO A 113 31.53 1.15 -18.54
C PRO A 113 30.90 2.10 -19.58
N ASN A 114 31.64 3.10 -20.04
CA ASN A 114 31.23 4.16 -20.98
C ASN A 114 30.37 5.32 -20.42
N SER A 115 30.23 5.45 -19.09
CA SER A 115 29.61 6.65 -18.50
C SER A 115 30.60 7.83 -18.47
N SER A 116 30.10 9.05 -18.70
CA SER A 116 30.92 10.25 -18.50
C SER A 116 30.98 10.60 -17.02
N PHE A 117 32.04 11.30 -16.58
CA PHE A 117 32.16 11.75 -15.19
C PHE A 117 30.96 12.61 -14.78
N GLU A 118 30.47 13.48 -15.66
CA GLU A 118 29.30 14.33 -15.41
C GLU A 118 28.02 13.49 -15.23
N ASP A 119 27.79 12.51 -16.11
CA ASP A 119 26.61 11.65 -16.04
C ASP A 119 26.61 10.77 -14.78
N TYR A 120 27.77 10.23 -14.41
CA TYR A 120 27.94 9.43 -13.20
C TYR A 120 27.60 10.23 -11.94
N ILE A 121 28.07 11.48 -11.84
CA ILE A 121 27.78 12.35 -10.70
C ILE A 121 26.27 12.65 -10.64
N LEU A 122 25.63 12.94 -11.78
CA LEU A 122 24.19 13.20 -11.80
C LEU A 122 23.38 11.96 -11.42
N GLU A 123 23.79 10.79 -11.89
CA GLU A 123 23.12 9.52 -11.61
C GLU A 123 23.15 9.16 -10.13
N ILE A 124 24.30 9.33 -9.47
CA ILE A 124 24.42 9.00 -8.04
C ILE A 124 23.64 9.95 -7.15
N PHE A 125 23.68 11.26 -7.43
CA PHE A 125 23.10 12.24 -6.52
C PHE A 125 21.64 12.57 -6.80
N PHE A 126 21.20 12.47 -8.06
CA PHE A 126 19.85 12.87 -8.47
C PHE A 126 19.10 11.74 -9.21
N GLY A 127 19.80 10.70 -9.66
CA GLY A 127 19.22 9.61 -10.45
C GLY A 127 19.30 9.83 -11.95
N ASN A 128 18.77 8.86 -12.70
CA ASN A 128 19.03 8.71 -14.14
C ASN A 128 18.19 9.65 -15.02
N PHE A 129 17.32 10.49 -14.43
CA PHE A 129 16.37 11.30 -15.19
C PHE A 129 17.03 12.45 -15.97
N LEU A 130 18.23 12.87 -15.57
CA LEU A 130 19.03 13.91 -16.26
C LEU A 130 19.96 13.33 -17.33
N THR A 131 20.27 12.04 -17.25
CA THR A 131 21.22 11.36 -18.15
C THR A 131 20.50 10.63 -19.29
N LEU A 132 19.31 10.08 -19.03
CA LEU A 132 18.53 9.35 -20.02
C LEU A 132 17.75 10.26 -20.99
N PRO A 133 17.68 9.91 -22.29
CA PRO A 133 16.82 10.60 -23.24
C PRO A 133 15.34 10.40 -22.85
N GLY A 134 14.62 11.51 -22.71
CA GLY A 134 13.23 11.50 -22.24
C GLY A 134 13.07 11.20 -20.74
N GLY A 135 14.14 11.24 -19.94
CA GLY A 135 14.11 10.98 -18.50
C GLY A 135 13.12 11.86 -17.73
N LEU A 136 12.89 13.10 -18.19
CA LEU A 136 11.89 14.02 -17.62
C LEU A 136 10.44 13.49 -17.69
N ARG A 137 10.16 12.53 -18.59
CA ARG A 137 8.83 11.89 -18.69
C ARG A 137 8.60 10.86 -17.58
N ARG A 138 9.67 10.35 -16.97
CA ARG A 138 9.63 9.36 -15.87
C ARG A 138 9.40 10.04 -14.53
N VAL A 139 8.34 10.83 -14.45
CA VAL A 139 8.01 11.62 -13.25
C VAL A 139 7.82 10.75 -12.01
N GLY A 140 7.28 9.54 -12.17
CA GLY A 140 7.16 8.59 -11.07
C GLY A 140 8.50 8.21 -10.43
N ASP A 141 9.55 8.04 -11.23
CA ASP A 141 10.88 7.68 -10.73
C ASP A 141 11.56 8.86 -10.05
N ILE A 142 11.38 10.07 -10.59
CA ILE A 142 11.85 11.33 -9.99
C ILE A 142 11.23 11.52 -8.61
N VAL A 143 9.91 11.31 -8.49
CA VAL A 143 9.19 11.48 -7.22
C VAL A 143 9.59 10.42 -6.20
N THR A 144 9.77 9.16 -6.59
CA THR A 144 10.19 8.10 -5.65
C THR A 144 11.65 8.21 -5.23
N GLY A 145 12.52 8.73 -6.10
CA GLY A 145 13.94 8.93 -5.82
C GLY A 145 14.25 10.25 -5.14
N TYR A 146 13.25 11.11 -4.91
CA TYR A 146 13.45 12.41 -4.31
C TYR A 146 13.52 12.32 -2.78
N ASP A 147 14.66 12.74 -2.23
CA ASP A 147 14.87 13.01 -0.81
C ASP A 147 15.40 14.44 -0.66
N ARG A 148 14.67 15.26 0.10
CA ARG A 148 14.95 16.69 0.27
C ARG A 148 16.32 16.94 0.90
N GLU A 149 16.70 16.17 1.92
CA GLU A 149 17.97 16.36 2.62
C GLU A 149 19.14 15.91 1.75
N GLN A 150 18.99 14.79 1.06
CA GLN A 150 20.01 14.27 0.15
C GLN A 150 20.25 15.23 -1.01
N TRP A 151 19.19 15.75 -1.63
CA TRP A 151 19.32 16.70 -2.74
C TRP A 151 19.93 18.04 -2.31
N GLN A 152 19.53 18.57 -1.15
CA GLN A 152 20.14 19.79 -0.62
C GLN A 152 21.62 19.60 -0.27
N SER A 153 21.96 18.47 0.35
CA SER A 153 23.35 18.09 0.64
C SER A 153 24.18 17.94 -0.64
N ALA A 154 23.62 17.32 -1.68
CA ALA A 154 24.26 17.19 -2.98
C ALA A 154 24.51 18.56 -3.63
N LEU A 155 23.52 19.48 -3.59
CA LEU A 155 23.65 20.82 -4.15
C LEU A 155 24.58 21.75 -3.35
N ASN A 156 24.91 21.43 -2.10
CA ASN A 156 25.93 22.13 -1.34
C ASN A 156 27.36 21.79 -1.79
N ARG A 157 27.54 20.68 -2.50
CA ARG A 157 28.84 20.27 -3.06
C ARG A 157 29.15 21.11 -4.31
N PRO A 158 30.30 21.82 -4.37
CA PRO A 158 30.60 22.75 -5.45
C PRO A 158 30.54 22.14 -6.85
N ILE A 159 31.17 20.97 -7.06
CA ILE A 159 31.25 20.30 -8.36
C ILE A 159 29.88 19.78 -8.79
N VAL A 160 29.16 19.11 -7.88
CA VAL A 160 27.82 18.56 -8.14
C VAL A 160 26.86 19.67 -8.56
N ARG A 161 26.89 20.81 -7.87
CA ARG A 161 26.07 21.99 -8.20
C ARG A 161 26.40 22.57 -9.57
N GLU A 162 27.68 22.63 -9.94
CA GLU A 162 28.11 23.16 -11.23
C GLU A 162 27.67 22.25 -12.39
N ILE A 163 27.89 20.94 -12.27
CA ILE A 163 27.46 19.94 -13.24
C ILE A 163 25.94 19.96 -13.39
N TYR A 164 25.19 19.99 -12.27
CA TYR A 164 23.73 20.08 -12.29
C TYR A 164 23.24 21.33 -13.05
N ARG A 165 23.77 22.52 -12.73
CA ARG A 165 23.38 23.76 -13.40
C ARG A 165 23.75 23.77 -14.88
N LYS A 166 24.91 23.23 -15.24
CA LYS A 166 25.34 23.09 -16.63
C LYS A 166 24.37 22.20 -17.40
N ARG A 167 23.98 21.05 -16.83
CA ARG A 167 23.05 20.10 -17.44
C ARG A 167 21.64 20.67 -17.62
N ILE A 168 21.09 21.32 -16.58
CA ILE A 168 19.77 21.98 -16.66
C ILE A 168 19.75 23.05 -17.75
N ARG A 169 20.82 23.86 -17.88
CA ARG A 169 20.94 24.86 -18.94
C ARG A 169 21.01 24.25 -20.33
N GLN A 170 21.74 23.14 -20.48
CA GLN A 170 21.83 22.41 -21.74
C GLN A 170 20.46 21.84 -22.15
N LEU A 171 19.81 21.10 -21.25
CA LEU A 171 18.49 20.52 -21.50
C LEU A 171 17.45 21.60 -21.82
N ARG A 172 17.50 22.75 -21.14
CA ARG A 172 16.62 23.90 -21.45
C ARG A 172 16.80 24.37 -22.89
N LYS A 173 18.04 24.51 -23.36
CA LYS A 173 18.32 24.95 -24.75
C LYS A 173 17.86 23.91 -25.76
N GLU A 174 18.11 22.63 -25.50
CA GLU A 174 17.71 21.52 -26.38
C GLU A 174 16.18 21.46 -26.51
N LEU A 175 15.45 21.51 -25.40
CA LEU A 175 13.98 21.48 -25.39
C LEU A 175 13.37 22.75 -25.98
N GLN A 176 13.99 23.93 -25.78
CA GLN A 176 13.56 25.17 -26.44
C GLN A 176 13.73 25.10 -27.96
N ALA A 177 14.85 24.55 -28.45
CA ALA A 177 15.08 24.36 -29.87
C ALA A 177 14.11 23.33 -30.49
N ALA A 178 13.73 22.30 -29.73
CA ALA A 178 12.76 21.29 -30.15
C ALA A 178 11.29 21.76 -30.06
N GLY A 179 11.00 22.84 -29.33
CA GLY A 179 9.63 23.33 -29.13
C GLY A 179 8.79 22.50 -28.15
N GLU A 180 9.44 21.72 -27.29
CA GLU A 180 8.80 20.77 -26.37
C GLU A 180 8.28 21.48 -25.09
N VAL A 181 7.12 22.12 -25.20
CA VAL A 181 6.54 23.00 -24.15
C VAL A 181 6.30 22.27 -22.83
N ALA A 182 5.94 20.99 -22.86
CA ALA A 182 5.57 20.25 -21.66
C ALA A 182 6.79 19.73 -20.89
N GLU A 183 7.81 19.18 -21.55
CA GLU A 183 9.08 18.89 -20.87
C GLU A 183 9.75 20.15 -20.34
N LEU A 184 9.65 21.29 -21.03
CA LEU A 184 10.13 22.58 -20.51
C LEU A 184 9.43 22.97 -19.21
N GLN A 185 8.13 22.72 -19.10
CA GLN A 185 7.37 23.00 -17.89
C GLN A 185 7.82 22.10 -16.72
N ILE A 186 8.04 20.81 -16.98
CA ILE A 186 8.56 19.87 -15.97
C ILE A 186 9.95 20.30 -15.51
N LEU A 187 10.83 20.65 -16.46
CA LEU A 187 12.17 21.13 -16.16
C LEU A 187 12.14 22.43 -15.33
N TYR A 188 11.21 23.34 -15.65
CA TYR A 188 11.01 24.57 -14.88
C TYR A 188 10.59 24.28 -13.44
N TRP A 189 9.68 23.32 -13.23
CA TRP A 189 9.28 22.91 -11.88
C TRP A 189 10.44 22.33 -11.09
N ILE A 190 11.23 21.42 -11.68
CA ILE A 190 12.41 20.83 -11.05
C ILE A 190 13.47 21.89 -10.70
N ASP A 191 13.73 22.83 -11.61
CA ASP A 191 14.72 23.90 -11.41
C ASP A 191 14.30 24.87 -10.29
N ALA A 192 12.98 25.12 -10.14
CA ALA A 192 12.46 25.92 -9.04
C ALA A 192 12.55 25.18 -7.69
N SER A 193 11.97 23.98 -7.62
CA SER A 193 12.19 23.02 -6.53
C SER A 193 11.50 21.68 -6.85
N PRO A 194 12.06 20.53 -6.44
CA PRO A 194 11.37 19.25 -6.61
C PRO A 194 10.05 19.17 -5.83
N ASP A 195 9.95 19.88 -4.70
CA ASP A 195 8.68 20.04 -3.97
C ASP A 195 7.60 20.68 -4.86
N MET A 196 7.96 21.73 -5.61
CA MET A 196 7.06 22.37 -6.58
C MET A 196 6.70 21.42 -7.74
N LEU A 197 7.62 20.55 -8.18
CA LEU A 197 7.29 19.49 -9.13
C LEU A 197 6.22 18.56 -8.57
N ILE A 198 6.42 18.02 -7.37
CA ILE A 198 5.48 17.09 -6.72
C ILE A 198 4.11 17.74 -6.55
N GLN A 199 4.06 18.99 -6.07
CA GLN A 199 2.81 19.74 -5.92
C GLN A 199 2.06 19.92 -7.25
N ASN A 200 2.76 20.35 -8.30
CA ASN A 200 2.15 20.56 -9.61
C ASN A 200 1.74 19.26 -10.30
N LEU A 201 2.49 18.17 -10.11
CA LEU A 201 2.11 16.84 -10.60
C LEU A 201 0.91 16.28 -9.83
N ALA A 202 0.80 16.53 -8.52
CA ALA A 202 -0.38 16.18 -7.74
C ALA A 202 -1.60 16.96 -8.24
N ALA A 203 -1.47 18.28 -8.46
CA ALA A 203 -2.52 19.09 -9.07
C ALA A 203 -2.92 18.57 -10.48
N PHE A 204 -1.93 18.20 -11.29
CA PHE A 204 -2.17 17.63 -12.62
C PHE A 204 -2.90 16.28 -12.55
N LYS A 205 -2.54 15.42 -11.59
CA LYS A 205 -3.20 14.14 -11.31
C LYS A 205 -4.67 14.34 -10.94
N LEU A 206 -4.99 15.35 -10.12
CA LEU A 206 -6.37 15.70 -9.76
C LEU A 206 -7.16 16.23 -10.96
N LEU A 207 -6.54 16.99 -11.85
CA LEU A 207 -7.21 17.68 -12.96
C LEU A 207 -7.28 16.87 -14.26
N LEU A 208 -6.65 15.70 -14.34
CA LEU A 208 -6.47 14.96 -15.60
C LEU A 208 -7.79 14.59 -16.30
N GLY A 209 -8.80 14.23 -15.52
CA GLY A 209 -10.16 13.92 -15.99
C GLY A 209 -11.04 15.15 -16.20
N TYR A 210 -10.68 16.30 -15.62
CA TYR A 210 -11.46 17.54 -15.72
C TYR A 210 -11.27 18.24 -17.08
N PRO A 211 -12.19 19.16 -17.45
CA PRO A 211 -12.06 19.94 -18.68
C PRO A 211 -10.80 20.78 -18.73
N ASP A 212 -10.21 20.90 -19.92
CA ASP A 212 -8.98 21.68 -20.17
C ASP A 212 -9.07 23.14 -19.70
N ALA A 213 -10.28 23.72 -19.70
CA ALA A 213 -10.50 25.08 -19.20
C ALA A 213 -10.15 25.20 -17.71
N LEU A 214 -10.50 24.21 -16.89
CA LEU A 214 -10.17 24.16 -15.46
C LEU A 214 -8.66 23.96 -15.27
N GLY A 215 -8.08 23.00 -16.00
CA GLY A 215 -6.65 22.73 -16.00
C GLY A 215 -5.81 23.96 -16.35
N ARG A 216 -6.26 24.77 -17.32
CA ARG A 216 -5.59 26.01 -17.73
C ARG A 216 -5.67 27.13 -16.70
N ARG A 217 -6.71 27.19 -15.86
CA ARG A 217 -6.81 28.18 -14.77
C ARG A 217 -5.82 27.92 -13.65
N VAL A 218 -5.54 26.65 -13.39
CA VAL A 218 -4.65 26.21 -12.30
C VAL A 218 -3.21 26.10 -12.77
N LEU A 219 -2.94 25.29 -13.81
CA LEU A 219 -1.59 24.95 -14.28
C LEU A 219 -1.16 25.77 -15.51
N GLY A 220 -2.01 26.68 -15.99
CA GLY A 220 -1.69 27.57 -17.10
C GLY A 220 -1.77 26.92 -18.47
N LYS A 221 -1.17 27.58 -19.47
CA LYS A 221 -1.26 27.19 -20.89
C LYS A 221 -0.60 25.83 -21.19
N SER A 222 0.34 25.40 -20.34
CA SER A 222 1.09 24.15 -20.50
C SER A 222 0.26 22.88 -20.20
N PHE A 223 -0.92 23.02 -19.58
CA PHE A 223 -1.77 21.87 -19.21
C PHE A 223 -2.12 20.95 -20.38
N ALA A 224 -2.56 21.53 -21.51
CA ALA A 224 -2.94 20.75 -22.68
C ALA A 224 -1.75 20.00 -23.31
N ALA A 225 -0.54 20.57 -23.20
CA ALA A 225 0.67 19.92 -23.66
C ALA A 225 1.07 18.77 -22.71
N LEU A 226 0.94 18.95 -21.38
CA LEU A 226 1.18 17.90 -20.39
C LEU A 226 0.23 16.72 -20.55
N LYS A 227 -1.05 16.96 -20.85
CA LYS A 227 -2.06 15.92 -21.10
C LYS A 227 -1.71 15.03 -22.30
N LYS A 228 -1.09 15.60 -23.34
CA LYS A 228 -0.61 14.85 -24.51
C LYS A 228 0.60 13.96 -24.22
N LEU A 229 1.36 14.28 -23.17
CA LEU A 229 2.58 13.54 -22.82
C LEU A 229 2.31 12.19 -22.15
N ASN A 230 1.06 11.94 -21.71
CA ASN A 230 0.62 10.72 -21.06
C ASN A 230 1.59 10.23 -19.95
N LEU A 231 1.90 11.14 -19.02
CA LEU A 231 2.81 10.89 -17.90
C LEU A 231 2.25 9.79 -16.98
N ASP A 232 3.12 8.93 -16.47
CA ASP A 232 2.75 7.98 -15.43
C ASP A 232 2.70 8.66 -14.06
N LEU A 233 1.48 8.84 -13.52
CA LEU A 233 1.22 9.53 -12.26
C LEU A 233 0.88 8.57 -11.11
N HIS A 234 0.99 7.25 -11.29
CA HIS A 234 0.60 6.28 -10.24
C HIS A 234 1.42 6.49 -8.97
N LYS A 235 2.73 6.67 -9.10
CA LYS A 235 3.68 6.90 -7.99
C LYS A 235 3.64 8.32 -7.41
N VAL A 236 2.93 9.25 -8.03
CA VAL A 236 2.85 10.64 -7.56
C VAL A 236 1.90 10.72 -6.35
N PRO A 237 2.35 11.20 -5.19
CA PRO A 237 1.50 11.35 -4.02
C PRO A 237 0.47 12.45 -4.25
N VAL A 238 -0.72 12.30 -3.66
CA VAL A 238 -1.70 13.37 -3.63
C VAL A 238 -1.34 14.31 -2.48
N VAL A 239 -0.96 15.54 -2.81
CA VAL A 239 -0.59 16.56 -1.83
C VAL A 239 -1.69 17.62 -1.79
N ILE A 240 -2.40 17.69 -0.66
CA ILE A 240 -3.47 18.67 -0.40
C ILE A 240 -2.86 20.01 0.02
N SER A 241 -1.89 19.99 0.95
CA SER A 241 -1.22 21.18 1.45
C SER A 241 -0.44 21.90 0.34
N GLY A 242 -0.81 23.15 0.05
CA GLY A 242 -0.24 23.94 -1.05
C GLY A 242 -0.99 23.84 -2.39
N ASN A 243 -1.99 22.96 -2.49
CA ASN A 243 -2.88 22.82 -3.66
C ASN A 243 -4.33 23.27 -3.36
N GLU A 244 -4.54 24.09 -2.34
CA GLU A 244 -5.86 24.60 -1.92
C GLU A 244 -6.63 25.24 -3.07
N LYS A 245 -5.95 26.07 -3.88
CA LYS A 245 -6.53 26.70 -5.07
C LYS A 245 -7.09 25.68 -6.07
N VAL A 246 -6.46 24.52 -6.21
CA VAL A 246 -6.93 23.44 -7.11
C VAL A 246 -8.24 22.88 -6.59
N ILE A 247 -8.29 22.63 -5.27
CA ILE A 247 -9.47 22.09 -4.59
C ILE A 247 -10.62 23.09 -4.66
N ASP A 248 -10.35 24.39 -4.48
CA ASP A 248 -11.36 25.45 -4.60
C ASP A 248 -11.92 25.55 -6.02
N GLU A 249 -11.07 25.51 -7.05
CA GLU A 249 -11.52 25.52 -8.44
C GLU A 249 -12.32 24.25 -8.80
N ILE A 250 -11.92 23.08 -8.28
CA ILE A 250 -12.70 21.83 -8.43
C ILE A 250 -14.06 21.97 -7.73
N ARG A 251 -14.09 22.51 -6.51
CA ARG A 251 -15.33 22.76 -5.76
C ARG A 251 -16.27 23.69 -6.54
N LEU A 252 -15.77 24.84 -6.99
CA LEU A 252 -16.53 25.79 -7.80
C LEU A 252 -17.03 25.17 -9.11
N TYR A 253 -16.25 24.28 -9.72
CA TYR A 253 -16.68 23.55 -10.92
C TYR A 253 -17.84 22.59 -10.62
N LEU A 254 -17.74 21.81 -9.54
CA LEU A 254 -18.78 20.85 -9.13
C LEU A 254 -20.07 21.58 -8.69
N GLU A 255 -19.95 22.63 -7.87
CA GLU A 255 -21.07 23.47 -7.42
C GLU A 255 -21.72 24.22 -8.60
N GLY A 256 -20.92 24.77 -9.51
CA GLY A 256 -21.41 25.44 -10.71
C GLY A 256 -22.19 24.51 -11.64
N LYS A 257 -21.88 23.22 -11.63
CA LYS A 257 -22.66 22.17 -12.31
C LYS A 257 -23.87 21.71 -11.51
N ALA A 258 -23.86 21.85 -10.18
CA ALA A 258 -25.04 21.60 -9.35
C ALA A 258 -26.16 22.63 -9.63
N GLY A 259 -25.81 23.89 -9.85
CA GLY A 259 -26.76 25.01 -9.98
C GLY A 259 -27.36 25.25 -11.37
N SER A 260 -26.82 24.63 -12.44
CA SER A 260 -27.33 24.82 -13.81
C SER A 260 -27.80 23.50 -14.43
N ASP A 261 -29.06 23.12 -14.25
CA ASP A 261 -29.81 22.15 -15.11
C ASP A 261 -29.01 20.92 -15.62
N SER A 262 -28.08 20.41 -14.80
CA SER A 262 -26.97 19.62 -15.31
C SER A 262 -27.36 18.15 -15.38
N LYS A 263 -27.93 17.80 -16.53
CA LYS A 263 -28.05 16.44 -17.07
C LYS A 263 -26.70 15.79 -17.42
N LEU A 264 -25.60 16.13 -16.72
CA LEU A 264 -24.35 15.37 -16.90
C LEU A 264 -24.62 13.96 -16.35
N PRO A 265 -24.58 12.90 -17.19
CA PRO A 265 -24.78 11.54 -16.73
C PRO A 265 -23.75 11.21 -15.65
N ILE A 266 -24.13 10.46 -14.61
CA ILE A 266 -23.20 10.06 -13.55
C ILE A 266 -21.97 9.35 -14.12
N ASP A 267 -22.11 8.62 -15.23
CA ASP A 267 -20.99 7.98 -15.92
C ASP A 267 -19.94 8.99 -16.43
N GLU A 268 -20.40 10.12 -16.96
CA GLU A 268 -19.52 11.18 -17.45
C GLU A 268 -18.84 11.88 -16.26
N LEU A 269 -19.60 12.14 -15.18
CA LEU A 269 -19.05 12.70 -13.94
C LEU A 269 -17.97 11.78 -13.34
N LEU A 270 -18.22 10.46 -13.26
CA LEU A 270 -17.26 9.47 -12.78
C LEU A 270 -16.00 9.38 -13.65
N GLY A 271 -16.14 9.62 -14.96
CA GLY A 271 -15.04 9.75 -15.88
C GLY A 271 -14.18 10.99 -15.63
N GLN A 272 -14.79 12.10 -15.20
CA GLN A 272 -14.13 13.39 -15.00
C GLN A 272 -13.43 13.51 -13.64
N ILE A 273 -14.08 13.07 -12.56
CA ILE A 273 -13.53 13.20 -11.20
C ILE A 273 -12.27 12.36 -11.01
N SER A 274 -11.42 12.79 -10.07
CA SER A 274 -10.15 12.12 -9.80
C SER A 274 -10.29 10.89 -8.92
N GLY A 275 -11.21 10.90 -7.95
CA GLY A 275 -11.38 9.83 -6.95
C GLY A 275 -10.47 10.00 -5.72
N PHE A 276 -9.80 11.14 -5.59
CA PHE A 276 -8.82 11.41 -4.53
C PHE A 276 -9.24 12.53 -3.57
N LEU A 277 -10.43 13.11 -3.75
CA LEU A 277 -10.92 14.22 -2.92
C LEU A 277 -12.26 13.90 -2.28
N GLU A 278 -12.43 14.24 -1.00
CA GLU A 278 -13.70 14.06 -0.27
C GLU A 278 -14.84 14.88 -0.91
N ILE A 279 -14.53 16.10 -1.37
CA ILE A 279 -15.52 16.97 -2.04
C ILE A 279 -16.10 16.36 -3.32
N GLU A 280 -15.34 15.51 -4.02
CA GLU A 280 -15.83 14.80 -5.20
C GLU A 280 -16.84 13.71 -4.80
N PHE A 281 -16.57 13.03 -3.68
CA PHE A 281 -17.45 12.01 -3.14
C PHE A 281 -18.75 12.60 -2.59
N ASP A 282 -18.67 13.67 -1.80
CA ASP A 282 -19.84 14.35 -1.24
C ASP A 282 -20.78 14.82 -2.37
N HIS A 283 -20.23 15.42 -3.43
CA HIS A 283 -21.02 15.86 -4.58
C HIS A 283 -21.68 14.70 -5.34
N LEU A 284 -20.99 13.56 -5.45
CA LEU A 284 -21.55 12.35 -6.04
C LEU A 284 -22.68 11.77 -5.18
N GLN A 285 -22.50 11.75 -3.86
CA GLN A 285 -23.48 11.25 -2.90
C GLN A 285 -24.76 12.10 -2.92
N ASP A 286 -24.63 13.42 -2.96
CA ASP A 286 -25.77 14.35 -3.11
C ASP A 286 -26.55 14.08 -4.41
N ARG A 287 -25.85 13.79 -5.51
CA ARG A 287 -26.49 13.43 -6.79
C ARG A 287 -27.18 12.07 -6.77
N LEU A 288 -26.62 11.09 -6.05
CA LEU A 288 -27.25 9.78 -5.89
C LEU A 288 -28.52 9.85 -5.03
N THR A 289 -28.54 10.71 -4.01
CA THR A 289 -29.67 10.84 -3.09
C THR A 289 -30.81 11.71 -3.62
N THR A 290 -30.53 12.68 -4.49
CA THR A 290 -31.54 13.58 -5.11
C THR A 290 -32.40 12.94 -6.21
N GLY A 291 -32.10 11.71 -6.65
CA GLY A 291 -33.16 10.76 -7.04
C GLY A 291 -33.59 10.64 -8.51
N ASP A 292 -32.80 11.06 -9.50
CA ASP A 292 -33.19 10.95 -10.93
C ASP A 292 -32.42 9.86 -11.71
N ILE A 293 -31.70 8.97 -11.01
CA ILE A 293 -30.74 8.05 -11.63
C ILE A 293 -30.98 6.64 -11.11
N GLY A 294 -31.16 5.69 -12.04
CA GLY A 294 -31.23 4.26 -11.70
C GLY A 294 -29.89 3.78 -11.14
N ILE A 295 -29.86 3.45 -9.85
CA ILE A 295 -28.67 2.98 -9.15
C ILE A 295 -28.54 1.47 -9.40
N THR A 296 -27.50 1.08 -10.15
CA THR A 296 -27.21 -0.34 -10.42
C THR A 296 -26.00 -0.84 -9.63
N PRO A 297 -25.88 -2.17 -9.41
CA PRO A 297 -24.71 -2.75 -8.75
C PRO A 297 -23.37 -2.44 -9.46
N GLU A 298 -23.38 -2.36 -10.79
CA GLU A 298 -22.19 -2.02 -11.59
C GLU A 298 -21.74 -0.59 -11.33
N LEU A 299 -22.70 0.33 -11.19
CA LEU A 299 -22.42 1.73 -10.88
C LEU A 299 -21.75 1.83 -9.49
N ILE A 300 -22.30 1.18 -8.47
CA ILE A 300 -21.72 1.20 -7.12
C ILE A 300 -20.32 0.58 -7.10
N THR A 301 -20.11 -0.51 -7.83
CA THR A 301 -18.79 -1.15 -7.94
C THR A 301 -17.76 -0.19 -8.56
N ARG A 302 -18.16 0.57 -9.58
CA ARG A 302 -17.30 1.60 -10.21
C ARG A 302 -17.01 2.76 -9.27
N ILE A 303 -17.98 3.19 -8.46
CA ILE A 303 -17.78 4.24 -7.47
C ILE A 303 -16.79 3.77 -6.38
N LYS A 304 -17.02 2.57 -5.83
CA LYS A 304 -16.15 1.95 -4.83
C LYS A 304 -14.70 1.80 -5.32
N SER A 305 -14.50 1.36 -6.57
CA SER A 305 -13.15 1.24 -7.12
C SER A 305 -12.48 2.59 -7.34
N LYS A 306 -13.24 3.60 -7.80
CA LYS A 306 -12.74 4.96 -8.04
C LYS A 306 -12.26 5.65 -6.75
N PHE A 307 -13.01 5.47 -5.66
CA PHE A 307 -12.73 6.10 -4.35
C PHE A 307 -12.00 5.17 -3.36
N GLN A 308 -11.53 4.00 -3.82
CA GLN A 308 -10.73 3.09 -3.00
C GLN A 308 -9.54 3.77 -2.28
N PRO A 309 -8.82 4.73 -2.90
CA PRO A 309 -7.75 5.46 -2.20
C PRO A 309 -8.20 6.20 -0.93
N LEU A 310 -9.48 6.58 -0.84
CA LEU A 310 -10.05 7.29 0.31
C LEU A 310 -10.64 6.35 1.38
N SER A 311 -10.66 5.03 1.15
CA SER A 311 -11.19 4.04 2.10
C SER A 311 -10.45 3.99 3.45
N THR A 312 -9.28 4.62 3.55
CA THR A 312 -8.54 4.79 4.81
C THR A 312 -9.22 5.77 5.77
N ILE A 313 -10.10 6.64 5.28
CA ILE A 313 -10.85 7.61 6.07
C ILE A 313 -12.12 6.94 6.60
N PRO A 314 -12.30 6.78 7.93
CA PRO A 314 -13.39 5.98 8.50
C PRO A 314 -14.79 6.39 8.04
N ARG A 315 -15.07 7.70 7.97
CA ARG A 315 -16.35 8.24 7.52
C ARG A 315 -16.66 7.84 6.07
N LEU A 316 -15.68 7.97 5.18
CA LEU A 316 -15.81 7.64 3.76
C LEU A 316 -15.90 6.14 3.54
N ASN A 317 -15.18 5.33 4.33
CA ASN A 317 -15.31 3.88 4.27
C ASN A 317 -16.74 3.42 4.62
N GLN A 318 -17.33 4.02 5.66
CA GLN A 318 -18.72 3.75 6.00
C GLN A 318 -19.66 4.21 4.89
N ALA A 319 -19.51 5.43 4.39
CA ALA A 319 -20.35 5.94 3.32
C ALA A 319 -20.25 5.11 2.02
N LEU A 320 -19.05 4.59 1.69
CA LEU A 320 -18.84 3.67 0.57
C LEU A 320 -19.52 2.32 0.79
N ALA A 321 -19.55 1.82 2.03
CA ALA A 321 -20.29 0.61 2.37
C ALA A 321 -21.81 0.84 2.26
N ASP A 322 -22.28 2.00 2.71
CA ASP A 322 -23.69 2.37 2.69
C ASP A 322 -24.25 2.59 1.27
N LEU A 323 -23.39 2.77 0.25
CA LEU A 323 -23.83 2.85 -1.15
C LEU A 323 -24.64 1.63 -1.60
N ASP A 324 -24.35 0.44 -1.06
CA ASP A 324 -25.10 -0.78 -1.38
C ASP A 324 -26.57 -0.68 -0.96
N LEU A 325 -26.88 0.15 0.05
CA LEU A 325 -28.24 0.38 0.54
C LEU A 325 -29.08 1.22 -0.43
N LEU A 326 -28.45 1.92 -1.37
CA LEU A 326 -29.14 2.73 -2.37
C LEU A 326 -29.73 1.89 -3.52
N ILE A 327 -29.38 0.61 -3.63
CA ILE A 327 -30.00 -0.31 -4.58
C ILE A 327 -31.37 -0.68 -4.03
N SER A 328 -32.44 -0.29 -4.72
CA SER A 328 -33.79 -0.74 -4.37
C SER A 328 -33.89 -2.25 -4.51
N ILE A 329 -34.38 -2.93 -3.48
CA ILE A 329 -34.73 -4.35 -3.54
C ILE A 329 -36.20 -4.45 -3.93
N GLU A 330 -36.53 -5.36 -4.84
CA GLU A 330 -37.93 -5.62 -5.20
C GLU A 330 -38.71 -6.16 -4.00
N PRO A 331 -39.97 -5.76 -3.82
CA PRO A 331 -40.80 -6.28 -2.75
C PRO A 331 -40.99 -7.80 -2.91
N PRO A 332 -41.06 -8.55 -1.80
CA PRO A 332 -41.21 -10.00 -1.87
C PRO A 332 -42.55 -10.37 -2.52
N PRO A 333 -42.61 -11.48 -3.29
CA PRO A 333 -43.86 -11.97 -3.81
C PRO A 333 -44.77 -12.43 -2.66
N THR A 334 -46.08 -12.29 -2.82
CA THR A 334 -47.06 -12.78 -1.84
C THR A 334 -46.89 -14.29 -1.65
N PRO A 335 -46.80 -14.79 -0.40
CA PRO A 335 -46.65 -16.21 -0.15
C PRO A 335 -47.94 -17.00 -0.46
N ASP A 336 -47.81 -18.28 -0.78
CA ASP A 336 -48.95 -19.20 -0.99
C ASP A 336 -49.12 -20.09 0.25
N GLU A 337 -50.33 -20.15 0.78
CA GLU A 337 -50.69 -20.92 1.97
C GLU A 337 -50.44 -22.43 1.81
N ASN A 338 -50.46 -22.95 0.58
CA ASN A 338 -50.27 -24.37 0.29
C ASN A 338 -48.80 -24.80 0.19
N TRP A 339 -47.87 -23.87 0.36
CA TRP A 339 -46.45 -24.15 0.30
C TRP A 339 -45.99 -25.11 1.41
N GLN A 340 -45.06 -25.98 1.03
CA GLN A 340 -44.35 -26.84 1.96
C GLN A 340 -43.31 -26.04 2.76
N ALA A 341 -42.85 -26.64 3.87
CA ALA A 341 -41.88 -26.03 4.78
C ALA A 341 -40.62 -25.48 4.08
N SER A 342 -40.07 -26.21 3.10
CA SER A 342 -38.89 -25.78 2.34
C SER A 342 -39.16 -24.57 1.44
N GLN A 343 -40.36 -24.49 0.85
CA GLN A 343 -40.75 -23.35 -0.01
C GLN A 343 -40.90 -22.07 0.81
N TRP A 344 -41.45 -22.17 2.02
CA TRP A 344 -41.51 -21.06 2.96
C TRP A 344 -40.13 -20.57 3.41
N ILE A 345 -39.19 -21.48 3.65
CA ILE A 345 -37.80 -21.13 3.98
C ILE A 345 -37.13 -20.43 2.80
N ASP A 346 -37.27 -20.98 1.59
CA ASP A 346 -36.72 -20.40 0.37
C ASP A 346 -37.27 -18.99 0.13
N TRP A 347 -38.58 -18.82 0.29
CA TRP A 347 -39.21 -17.51 0.17
C TRP A 347 -38.68 -16.52 1.21
N ALA A 348 -38.61 -16.94 2.48
CA ALA A 348 -38.16 -16.09 3.57
C ALA A 348 -36.71 -15.62 3.38
N THR A 349 -35.84 -16.53 2.92
CA THR A 349 -34.40 -16.28 2.81
C THR A 349 -34.00 -15.55 1.53
N LYS A 350 -34.71 -15.79 0.42
CA LYS A 350 -34.38 -15.18 -0.89
C LYS A 350 -35.08 -13.84 -1.11
N TYR A 351 -36.26 -13.63 -0.53
CA TYR A 351 -37.07 -12.44 -0.83
C TYR A 351 -37.39 -11.62 0.43
N TYR A 352 -38.07 -12.21 1.42
CA TYR A 352 -38.59 -11.45 2.56
C TYR A 352 -37.49 -10.85 3.44
N LEU A 353 -36.52 -11.65 3.92
CA LEU A 353 -35.46 -11.17 4.81
C LEU A 353 -34.57 -10.12 4.15
N PRO A 354 -34.06 -10.30 2.92
CA PRO A 354 -33.30 -9.26 2.22
C PRO A 354 -34.06 -7.93 2.12
N TYR A 355 -35.34 -7.97 1.70
CA TYR A 355 -36.17 -6.78 1.60
C TYR A 355 -36.42 -6.13 2.97
N ARG A 356 -36.74 -6.94 3.99
CA ARG A 356 -36.95 -6.45 5.35
C ARG A 356 -35.71 -5.78 5.93
N PHE A 357 -34.52 -6.36 5.73
CA PHE A 357 -33.26 -5.76 6.17
C PHE A 357 -32.96 -4.45 5.42
N TRP A 358 -33.30 -4.39 4.12
CA TRP A 358 -33.19 -3.16 3.35
C TRP A 358 -34.10 -2.06 3.87
N LEU A 359 -35.37 -2.34 4.17
CA LEU A 359 -36.29 -1.37 4.81
C LEU A 359 -35.73 -0.88 6.16
N GLU A 360 -35.23 -1.79 7.00
CA GLU A 360 -34.64 -1.44 8.29
C GLU A 360 -33.42 -0.52 8.14
N ASN A 361 -32.54 -0.82 7.18
CA ASN A 361 -31.30 -0.06 6.96
C ASN A 361 -31.56 1.30 6.29
N THR A 362 -32.62 1.42 5.49
CA THR A 362 -33.02 2.66 4.83
C THR A 362 -34.00 3.50 5.66
N GLY A 363 -34.51 2.96 6.78
CA GLY A 363 -35.52 3.63 7.61
C GLY A 363 -36.88 3.76 6.94
N GLN A 364 -37.14 3.01 5.87
CA GLN A 364 -38.41 3.02 5.16
C GLN A 364 -39.46 2.19 5.90
N LEU A 365 -40.71 2.65 5.85
CA LEU A 365 -41.86 1.93 6.36
C LEU A 365 -42.69 1.46 5.16
N ASP A 366 -43.06 0.17 5.19
CA ASP A 366 -43.95 -0.43 4.22
C ASP A 366 -44.98 -1.25 4.98
N ASP A 367 -46.25 -0.84 4.92
CA ASP A 367 -47.32 -1.53 5.63
C ASP A 367 -47.60 -2.92 5.03
N GLN A 368 -47.30 -3.14 3.74
CA GLN A 368 -47.50 -4.42 3.06
C GLN A 368 -46.60 -5.51 3.64
N ILE A 369 -45.39 -5.17 4.10
CA ILE A 369 -44.50 -6.14 4.74
C ILE A 369 -45.07 -6.64 6.07
N GLY A 370 -45.85 -5.82 6.76
CA GLY A 370 -46.52 -6.18 8.02
C GLY A 370 -47.65 -7.17 7.80
N GLU A 371 -48.42 -7.01 6.72
CA GLU A 371 -49.44 -7.98 6.29
C GLU A 371 -48.79 -9.32 5.92
N ILE A 372 -47.76 -9.30 5.07
CA ILE A 372 -47.00 -10.49 4.66
C ILE A 372 -46.39 -11.23 5.87
N ALA A 373 -45.89 -10.49 6.86
CA ALA A 373 -45.36 -11.07 8.10
C ALA A 373 -46.46 -11.76 8.94
N SER A 374 -47.67 -11.21 8.90
CA SER A 374 -48.85 -11.76 9.59
C SER A 374 -49.30 -13.06 8.92
N ASP A 375 -49.34 -13.09 7.57
CA ASP A 375 -49.68 -14.30 6.80
C ASP A 375 -48.72 -15.45 7.13
N TYR A 376 -47.41 -15.16 7.21
CA TYR A 376 -46.41 -16.14 7.66
C TYR A 376 -46.67 -16.64 9.08
N ALA A 377 -46.99 -15.73 10.01
CA ALA A 377 -47.23 -16.09 11.40
C ALA A 377 -48.47 -17.00 11.55
N ASP A 378 -49.54 -16.68 10.84
CA ASP A 378 -50.78 -17.47 10.82
C ASP A 378 -50.53 -18.85 10.20
N TRP A 379 -49.84 -18.91 9.05
CA TRP A 379 -49.46 -20.17 8.43
C TRP A 379 -48.60 -21.03 9.37
N LEU A 380 -47.57 -20.43 9.99
CA LEU A 380 -46.67 -21.14 10.90
C LEU A 380 -47.45 -21.70 12.09
N TYR A 381 -48.35 -20.92 12.68
CA TYR A 381 -49.16 -21.35 13.82
C TYR A 381 -50.09 -22.52 13.46
N GLN A 382 -50.77 -22.45 12.31
CA GLN A 382 -51.66 -23.51 11.83
C GLN A 382 -50.91 -24.82 11.53
N HIS A 383 -49.71 -24.74 10.99
CA HIS A 383 -48.92 -25.91 10.56
C HIS A 383 -47.92 -26.39 11.61
N TYR A 384 -47.72 -25.65 12.71
CA TYR A 384 -46.67 -25.92 13.71
C TYR A 384 -46.69 -27.36 14.24
N GLY A 385 -47.89 -27.87 14.56
CA GLY A 385 -48.07 -29.22 15.10
C GLY A 385 -47.60 -30.32 14.13
N GLN A 386 -47.69 -30.10 12.82
CA GLN A 386 -47.15 -31.03 11.83
C GLN A 386 -45.65 -30.81 11.64
N LEU A 387 -45.22 -29.55 11.54
CA LEU A 387 -43.83 -29.15 11.33
C LEU A 387 -42.91 -29.70 12.42
N ILE A 388 -43.31 -29.59 13.69
CA ILE A 388 -42.47 -29.97 14.83
C ILE A 388 -42.01 -31.43 14.76
N TYR A 389 -42.83 -32.34 14.22
CA TYR A 389 -42.50 -33.76 14.11
C TYR A 389 -41.96 -34.15 12.73
N HIS A 390 -42.52 -33.60 11.65
CA HIS A 390 -42.27 -34.10 10.29
C HIS A 390 -41.27 -33.27 9.48
N SER A 391 -41.11 -31.98 9.77
CA SER A 391 -40.14 -31.14 9.05
C SER A 391 -38.73 -31.42 9.52
N GLU A 392 -37.76 -31.55 8.60
CA GLU A 392 -36.33 -31.62 8.94
C GLU A 392 -35.75 -30.26 9.34
N HIS A 393 -36.45 -29.17 8.99
CA HIS A 393 -36.02 -27.80 9.21
C HIS A 393 -36.48 -27.22 10.55
N MET A 394 -36.82 -28.05 11.54
CA MET A 394 -37.11 -27.55 12.88
C MET A 394 -35.81 -27.31 13.64
N ALA A 395 -35.72 -26.21 14.38
CA ALA A 395 -34.49 -25.85 15.12
C ALA A 395 -33.98 -26.99 16.02
N TRP A 396 -34.86 -27.75 16.68
CA TRP A 396 -34.45 -28.90 17.50
C TRP A 396 -33.80 -30.03 16.69
N LYS A 397 -34.08 -30.14 15.39
CA LYS A 397 -33.46 -31.12 14.50
C LYS A 397 -32.11 -30.67 13.93
N ALA A 398 -31.79 -29.38 13.97
CA ALA A 398 -30.58 -28.84 13.33
C ALA A 398 -29.29 -29.57 13.77
N ILE A 399 -29.06 -29.73 15.07
CA ILE A 399 -27.91 -30.47 15.60
C ILE A 399 -28.17 -31.99 15.58
N HIS A 400 -29.42 -32.41 15.80
CA HIS A 400 -29.79 -33.83 15.81
C HIS A 400 -29.49 -34.52 14.47
N ASN A 401 -29.76 -33.86 13.34
CA ASN A 401 -29.53 -34.39 12.01
C ASN A 401 -28.02 -34.59 11.71
N LEU A 402 -27.14 -33.89 12.44
CA LEU A 402 -25.68 -34.01 12.31
C LEU A 402 -25.08 -35.14 13.17
N GLN A 403 -25.89 -35.90 13.92
CA GLN A 403 -25.41 -36.89 14.89
C GLN A 403 -24.50 -37.97 14.26
N GLU A 404 -24.84 -38.44 13.06
CA GLU A 404 -24.06 -39.50 12.39
C GLU A 404 -22.72 -38.94 11.88
N SER A 405 -22.71 -37.71 11.36
CA SER A 405 -21.48 -36.99 11.02
C SER A 405 -20.60 -36.77 12.25
N PHE A 406 -21.21 -36.44 13.41
CA PHE A 406 -20.49 -36.28 14.67
C PHE A 406 -19.88 -37.59 15.14
N LYS A 407 -20.57 -38.73 15.01
CA LYS A 407 -20.03 -40.05 15.36
C LYS A 407 -18.83 -40.42 14.46
N ALA A 408 -18.98 -40.26 13.15
CA ALA A 408 -17.97 -40.64 12.16
C ALA A 408 -16.68 -39.78 12.22
N HIS A 409 -16.77 -38.52 12.67
CA HIS A 409 -15.62 -37.62 12.68
C HIS A 409 -14.60 -37.96 13.79
N ALA A 410 -13.33 -38.16 13.44
CA ALA A 410 -12.27 -38.53 14.39
C ALA A 410 -11.65 -37.33 15.14
N GLY A 411 -11.75 -36.12 14.57
CA GLY A 411 -11.24 -34.89 15.14
C GLY A 411 -12.11 -34.33 16.28
N PRO A 412 -11.65 -33.27 16.96
CA PRO A 412 -12.48 -32.55 17.92
C PRO A 412 -13.60 -31.79 17.19
N ILE A 413 -14.79 -31.77 17.76
CA ILE A 413 -15.93 -31.03 17.24
C ILE A 413 -16.23 -29.86 18.18
N LEU A 414 -16.37 -28.66 17.61
CA LEU A 414 -16.83 -27.48 18.33
C LEU A 414 -18.21 -27.09 17.78
N VAL A 415 -19.22 -27.10 18.65
CA VAL A 415 -20.56 -26.61 18.36
C VAL A 415 -20.71 -25.27 19.05
N VAL A 416 -20.96 -24.20 18.29
CA VAL A 416 -21.13 -22.84 18.82
C VAL A 416 -22.58 -22.43 18.67
N GLY A 417 -23.27 -22.24 19.80
CA GLY A 417 -24.60 -21.64 19.83
C GLY A 417 -24.48 -20.16 20.18
N ILE A 418 -24.80 -19.29 19.22
CA ILE A 418 -24.75 -17.84 19.38
C ILE A 418 -26.16 -17.33 19.68
N ASP A 419 -26.35 -16.68 20.82
CA ASP A 419 -27.66 -16.11 21.15
C ASP A 419 -27.95 -14.86 20.32
N ASN A 420 -29.23 -14.70 19.94
CA ASN A 420 -29.73 -13.50 19.24
C ASN A 420 -28.95 -13.09 17.96
N LEU A 421 -28.33 -14.05 17.26
CA LEU A 421 -27.68 -13.79 15.98
C LEU A 421 -28.72 -13.69 14.86
N ASN A 422 -29.08 -12.47 14.51
CA ASN A 422 -29.95 -12.21 13.37
C ASN A 422 -29.25 -12.57 12.04
N ALA A 423 -29.99 -13.17 11.11
CA ALA A 423 -29.49 -13.59 9.79
C ALA A 423 -28.82 -12.45 9.00
N LYS A 424 -29.17 -11.18 9.25
CA LYS A 424 -28.51 -10.02 8.63
C LYS A 424 -27.01 -9.93 8.90
N PHE A 425 -26.54 -10.48 10.01
CA PHE A 425 -25.12 -10.47 10.38
C PHE A 425 -24.35 -11.69 9.87
N TYR A 426 -25.03 -12.64 9.23
CA TYR A 426 -24.39 -13.85 8.72
C TYR A 426 -23.31 -13.59 7.66
N PRO A 427 -23.51 -12.72 6.65
CA PRO A 427 -22.47 -12.45 5.65
C PRO A 427 -21.18 -11.89 6.27
N GLU A 428 -21.31 -11.02 7.28
CA GLU A 428 -20.16 -10.49 7.99
C GLU A 428 -19.44 -11.57 8.81
N LEU A 429 -20.19 -12.41 9.53
CA LEU A 429 -19.64 -13.55 10.27
C LEU A 429 -18.88 -14.49 9.32
N GLN A 430 -19.49 -14.83 8.19
CA GLN A 430 -18.90 -15.70 7.17
C GLN A 430 -17.59 -15.11 6.64
N SER A 431 -17.58 -13.82 6.26
CA SER A 431 -16.38 -13.13 5.77
C SER A 431 -15.25 -13.15 6.81
N ARG A 432 -15.56 -12.83 8.08
CA ARG A 432 -14.58 -12.85 9.18
C ARG A 432 -14.03 -14.25 9.45
N MET A 433 -14.86 -15.29 9.34
CA MET A 433 -14.43 -16.69 9.49
C MET A 433 -13.51 -17.12 8.34
N GLN A 434 -13.85 -16.76 7.11
CA GLN A 434 -13.04 -17.05 5.92
C GLN A 434 -11.66 -16.38 5.96
N GLN A 435 -11.58 -15.12 6.42
CA GLN A 435 -10.31 -14.42 6.64
C GLN A 435 -9.40 -15.13 7.65
N ARG A 436 -9.97 -15.95 8.53
CA ARG A 436 -9.25 -16.78 9.52
C ARG A 436 -9.02 -18.22 9.04
N GLY A 437 -9.38 -18.53 7.80
CA GLY A 437 -9.19 -19.86 7.19
C GLY A 437 -10.32 -20.86 7.44
N PHE A 438 -11.47 -20.43 7.98
CA PHE A 438 -12.65 -21.28 8.15
C PHE A 438 -13.64 -21.07 7.00
N TYR A 439 -13.92 -22.13 6.26
CA TYR A 439 -14.82 -22.09 5.11
C TYR A 439 -16.14 -22.78 5.41
N GLU A 440 -17.23 -22.20 4.93
CA GLU A 440 -18.56 -22.79 5.04
C GLU A 440 -18.65 -24.08 4.21
N HIS A 441 -19.11 -25.16 4.84
CA HIS A 441 -19.41 -26.41 4.14
C HIS A 441 -20.87 -26.45 3.67
N SER A 442 -21.79 -26.03 4.52
CA SER A 442 -23.22 -26.00 4.26
C SER A 442 -23.90 -24.96 5.15
N LEU A 443 -24.92 -24.29 4.61
CA LEU A 443 -25.85 -23.42 5.35
C LEU A 443 -27.25 -24.03 5.30
N SER A 444 -27.94 -24.03 6.44
CA SER A 444 -29.34 -24.47 6.52
C SER A 444 -30.13 -23.58 7.45
N TYR A 445 -31.28 -23.15 6.99
CA TYR A 445 -32.22 -22.36 7.76
C TYR A 445 -33.25 -23.28 8.42
N CYS A 446 -33.71 -22.88 9.61
CA CYS A 446 -34.65 -23.65 10.41
C CYS A 446 -35.74 -22.74 10.99
N PHE A 447 -36.93 -23.31 11.15
CA PHE A 447 -38.00 -22.71 11.94
C PHE A 447 -37.63 -22.76 13.42
N SER A 448 -37.80 -21.62 14.09
CA SER A 448 -37.67 -21.53 15.55
C SER A 448 -38.74 -22.37 16.26
N MET A 449 -38.53 -22.67 17.53
CA MET A 449 -39.60 -23.24 18.35
C MET A 449 -40.64 -22.16 18.68
N LEU A 450 -41.86 -22.56 19.02
CA LEU A 450 -42.87 -21.63 19.53
C LEU A 450 -43.06 -21.87 21.05
N PRO A 451 -42.91 -20.84 21.90
CA PRO A 451 -42.45 -19.48 21.57
C PRO A 451 -40.97 -19.44 21.15
N SER A 452 -40.60 -18.45 20.33
CA SER A 452 -39.25 -18.27 19.77
C SER A 452 -38.21 -17.76 20.77
N CYS A 453 -38.60 -17.60 22.04
CA CYS A 453 -37.70 -17.14 23.10
C CYS A 453 -36.56 -18.13 23.38
N THR A 454 -35.46 -17.60 23.90
CA THR A 454 -34.24 -18.34 24.22
C THR A 454 -34.51 -19.54 25.14
N GLU A 455 -35.37 -19.38 26.15
CA GLU A 455 -35.67 -20.42 27.15
C GLU A 455 -36.28 -21.68 26.54
N VAL A 456 -36.94 -21.58 25.38
CA VAL A 456 -37.54 -22.70 24.67
C VAL A 456 -36.64 -23.11 23.51
N SER A 457 -36.42 -22.22 22.53
CA SER A 457 -35.74 -22.56 21.28
C SER A 457 -34.30 -23.05 21.49
N LYS A 458 -33.53 -22.39 22.36
CA LYS A 458 -32.12 -22.76 22.62
C LYS A 458 -32.02 -24.09 23.36
N LYS A 459 -32.92 -24.35 24.31
CA LYS A 459 -32.96 -25.64 25.02
C LYS A 459 -33.25 -26.78 24.06
N CYS A 460 -34.24 -26.61 23.19
CA CYS A 460 -34.60 -27.64 22.20
C CYS A 460 -33.48 -27.87 21.17
N LEU A 461 -32.85 -26.79 20.67
CA LEU A 461 -31.71 -26.84 19.77
C LEU A 461 -30.53 -27.61 20.39
N LEU A 462 -30.06 -27.17 21.57
CA LEU A 462 -28.87 -27.71 22.22
C LEU A 462 -29.06 -29.15 22.71
N THR A 463 -30.28 -29.58 23.00
CA THR A 463 -30.57 -30.97 23.42
C THR A 463 -30.97 -31.87 22.25
N GLY A 464 -31.22 -31.31 21.07
CA GLY A 464 -31.77 -32.05 19.94
C GLY A 464 -33.08 -32.74 20.30
N HIS A 465 -33.99 -32.04 20.99
CA HIS A 465 -35.27 -32.57 21.45
C HIS A 465 -36.35 -31.50 21.35
N TYR A 466 -37.56 -31.86 20.95
CA TYR A 466 -38.64 -30.90 20.70
C TYR A 466 -39.18 -30.24 21.98
N ALA A 467 -39.17 -30.96 23.11
CA ALA A 467 -39.61 -30.42 24.40
C ALA A 467 -38.43 -29.81 25.18
N PRO A 468 -38.55 -28.57 25.68
CA PRO A 468 -37.53 -27.94 26.51
C PRO A 468 -37.50 -28.58 27.90
N PHE A 469 -36.33 -28.61 28.53
CA PHE A 469 -36.20 -29.07 29.91
C PHE A 469 -36.52 -27.94 30.91
N ALA A 470 -37.03 -28.32 32.08
CA ALA A 470 -37.50 -27.37 33.09
C ALA A 470 -36.35 -26.64 33.80
N GLU A 471 -35.20 -27.28 33.98
CA GLU A 471 -34.08 -26.69 34.71
C GLU A 471 -33.45 -25.50 33.97
N SER A 472 -32.78 -24.61 34.69
CA SER A 472 -32.03 -23.48 34.12
C SER A 472 -30.60 -23.86 33.69
N ALA A 473 -30.02 -24.90 34.30
CA ALA A 473 -28.65 -25.31 34.03
C ALA A 473 -28.55 -26.19 32.77
N TYR A 474 -27.86 -25.70 31.75
CA TYR A 474 -27.64 -26.43 30.49
C TYR A 474 -26.61 -27.55 30.60
N GLN A 475 -25.56 -27.35 31.41
CA GLN A 475 -24.36 -28.18 31.41
C GLN A 475 -24.66 -29.68 31.57
N GLY A 476 -25.24 -30.09 32.70
CA GLY A 476 -25.47 -31.50 32.99
C GLY A 476 -26.42 -32.17 31.99
N ARG A 477 -27.43 -31.43 31.50
CA ARG A 477 -28.40 -31.93 30.52
C ARG A 477 -27.75 -32.16 29.15
N VAL A 478 -27.05 -31.15 28.62
CA VAL A 478 -26.39 -31.24 27.30
C VAL A 478 -25.30 -32.31 27.32
N GLU A 479 -24.44 -32.31 28.34
CA GLU A 479 -23.37 -33.32 28.47
C GLU A 479 -23.96 -34.73 28.54
N SER A 480 -24.97 -34.99 29.39
CA SER A 480 -25.57 -36.31 29.51
C SER A 480 -26.22 -36.79 28.22
N ILE A 481 -26.99 -35.94 27.53
CA ILE A 481 -27.73 -36.32 26.32
C ILE A 481 -26.76 -36.70 25.20
N TRP A 482 -25.75 -35.86 24.94
CA TRP A 482 -24.84 -36.09 23.81
C TRP A 482 -23.79 -37.16 24.11
N ASN A 483 -23.36 -37.32 25.36
CA ASN A 483 -22.55 -38.47 25.77
C ASN A 483 -23.26 -39.79 25.44
N ASN A 484 -24.53 -39.89 25.81
CA ASN A 484 -25.33 -41.09 25.59
C ASN A 484 -25.64 -41.33 24.10
N ARG A 485 -25.96 -40.27 23.34
CA ARG A 485 -26.31 -40.38 21.92
C ARG A 485 -25.12 -40.70 21.02
N LEU A 486 -23.94 -40.16 21.32
CA LEU A 486 -22.78 -40.21 20.44
C LEU A 486 -21.72 -41.21 20.91
N GLY A 487 -21.76 -41.66 22.17
CA GLY A 487 -20.70 -42.47 22.78
C GLY A 487 -19.36 -41.72 22.88
N LYS A 488 -19.40 -40.38 22.89
CA LYS A 488 -18.24 -39.48 22.88
C LYS A 488 -18.25 -38.59 24.11
N ARG A 489 -17.07 -38.22 24.61
CA ARG A 489 -16.97 -37.30 25.75
C ARG A 489 -17.33 -35.89 25.30
N THR A 490 -18.41 -35.36 25.86
CA THR A 490 -18.96 -34.04 25.55
C THR A 490 -18.77 -33.11 26.74
N LYS A 491 -18.36 -31.88 26.46
CA LYS A 491 -18.24 -30.80 27.45
C LYS A 491 -19.13 -29.63 27.04
N TYR A 492 -19.93 -29.13 27.97
CA TYR A 492 -20.63 -27.85 27.79
C TYR A 492 -19.80 -26.72 28.42
N LEU A 493 -19.74 -25.60 27.71
CA LEU A 493 -18.99 -24.40 28.07
C LEU A 493 -19.98 -23.23 28.10
N GLY A 494 -20.12 -22.60 29.27
CA GLY A 494 -21.09 -21.54 29.50
C GLY A 494 -20.74 -20.22 28.82
N ASN A 495 -19.48 -20.01 28.47
CA ASN A 495 -18.97 -18.78 27.86
C ASN A 495 -17.62 -19.02 27.16
N ILE A 496 -17.17 -18.03 26.37
CA ILE A 496 -15.88 -18.07 25.66
C ILE A 496 -14.67 -18.10 26.60
N GLY A 497 -14.80 -17.59 27.83
CA GLY A 497 -13.73 -17.61 28.84
C GLY A 497 -13.37 -19.04 29.24
N GLU A 498 -14.38 -19.88 29.48
CA GLU A 498 -14.20 -21.31 29.76
C GLU A 498 -13.51 -22.05 28.60
N PHE A 499 -13.85 -21.71 27.35
CA PHE A 499 -13.18 -22.28 26.18
C PHE A 499 -11.69 -21.92 26.12
N ARG A 500 -11.33 -20.68 26.46
CA ARG A 500 -9.93 -20.21 26.47
C ARG A 500 -9.06 -20.93 27.51
N LEU A 501 -9.66 -21.49 28.56
CA LEU A 501 -8.96 -22.24 29.61
C LEU A 501 -8.59 -23.66 29.17
N ILE A 502 -9.12 -24.15 28.04
CA ILE A 502 -8.87 -25.50 27.55
C ILE A 502 -7.50 -25.55 26.89
N THR A 503 -6.51 -26.07 27.61
CA THR A 503 -5.12 -26.22 27.10
C THR A 503 -4.82 -27.64 26.63
N LYS A 504 -5.66 -28.62 26.97
CA LYS A 504 -5.50 -30.03 26.59
C LYS A 504 -6.82 -30.61 26.09
N ARG A 505 -6.76 -31.46 25.08
CA ARG A 505 -7.93 -32.14 24.53
C ARG A 505 -8.33 -33.31 25.45
N GLU A 506 -9.30 -33.06 26.33
CA GLU A 506 -9.87 -34.06 27.22
C GLU A 506 -11.25 -34.55 26.78
N HIS A 507 -11.93 -33.80 25.92
CA HIS A 507 -13.24 -34.13 25.38
C HIS A 507 -13.19 -34.18 23.85
N ASP A 508 -14.13 -34.92 23.28
CA ASP A 508 -14.27 -35.11 21.83
C ASP A 508 -15.14 -34.00 21.21
N ILE A 509 -16.13 -33.52 21.98
CA ILE A 509 -17.09 -32.51 21.53
C ILE A 509 -17.22 -31.41 22.58
N TYR A 510 -17.17 -30.16 22.13
CA TYR A 510 -17.36 -28.98 22.97
C TYR A 510 -18.60 -28.22 22.49
N PHE A 511 -19.57 -28.03 23.37
CA PHE A 511 -20.71 -27.15 23.14
C PHE A 511 -20.44 -25.80 23.80
N LEU A 512 -20.16 -24.78 22.99
CA LEU A 512 -19.94 -23.42 23.44
C LEU A 512 -21.23 -22.61 23.34
N ASN A 513 -21.65 -22.06 24.47
CA ASN A 513 -22.65 -21.02 24.53
C ASN A 513 -21.97 -19.65 24.40
N TYR A 514 -22.33 -18.89 23.37
CA TYR A 514 -21.75 -17.58 23.07
C TYR A 514 -22.78 -16.45 23.12
#